data_AF-A0A3A5STS8-F1
#
_entry.id   AF-A0A3A5STS8-F1
#
_cell.length_a   1.000
_cell.length_b   1.000
_cell.length_c   1.000
_cell.angle_alpha   90.00
_cell.angle_beta   90.00
_cell.angle_gamma   90.00
#
_symmetry.space_group_name_H-M   'P 1'
#
loop_
_entity.id
_entity.type
_entity.pdbx_description
1 polymer ?
#
loop_
_entity_poly.entity_id
_entity_poly.type
_entity_poly.pdbx_seq_one_letter_code
_entity_poly.pdbx_strand_id
1 'polypeptide(L)'
;MKQYISFLLLVFTGLSCWSCKDDVERPALVTSEIELAVPKNDVSIDLDKVRQITFAWQEAFLVDKYNLLLSNSEDMSSPVVVEARRTPHLISSSDMNDIAAKLGIASGYTGKIYWTVQSGKSSQPSSAEIRSLMVTRLMAQPLTPAKDTTLELDYEAMDTEVKFSWEPMPDTESYQLLISANADLSDPLIDMEVEKTSTALTYSQLQEMVDNKAAGLKRYKANTLYWNVKVGDRLMANSAWRFKLYGTKIFTDVRGDESITYKVAVISNGDSEVVWLAENLRTTKLNTGESLICEGQENDKSQCFPAEEAKKSATTLVPDAIRKVAGMYYRIGLIGDNSSSVTWPNLLAPEGWRVPELQDFVNLAKASLDVCDYLEVLRCPEVYPSLQIGDKKLKKDLMNSWGMNMAPCGTNRDGSLYIKEFGDLDGLHMVFAINSVSQFATLEIAAATAKGGARAIALGKNAPIVVRLIYTGDDK
;
A
#
# COMPACT_ATOMS: atom_id res chain seq x y z
N MET A 1 -79.44 -19.51 -37.26
CA MET A 1 -80.14 -18.29 -37.75
C MET A 1 -79.20 -17.64 -38.78
N LYS A 2 -79.67 -17.38 -40.02
CA LYS A 2 -79.02 -16.72 -41.20
C LYS A 2 -77.48 -16.48 -41.18
N GLN A 3 -76.67 -17.08 -42.08
CA GLN A 3 -76.34 -16.57 -43.44
C GLN A 3 -75.84 -15.10 -43.41
N TYR A 4 -74.64 -14.68 -43.83
CA TYR A 4 -73.84 -14.93 -45.06
C TYR A 4 -72.34 -14.52 -44.82
N ILE A 5 -71.33 -14.54 -45.71
CA ILE A 5 -71.21 -14.86 -47.16
C ILE A 5 -69.82 -15.49 -47.52
N SER A 6 -69.58 -15.70 -48.82
CA SER A 6 -68.43 -16.31 -49.55
C SER A 6 -67.32 -15.33 -49.98
N PHE A 7 -66.05 -15.78 -50.14
CA PHE A 7 -65.26 -15.55 -51.39
C PHE A 7 -64.02 -16.47 -51.55
N LEU A 8 -63.52 -16.55 -52.80
CA LEU A 8 -62.44 -17.39 -53.37
C LEU A 8 -61.12 -17.44 -52.55
N LEU A 9 -60.31 -18.52 -52.46
CA LEU A 9 -59.91 -19.67 -53.34
C LEU A 9 -58.47 -19.51 -53.85
N LEU A 10 -57.57 -20.39 -53.39
CA LEU A 10 -56.32 -20.73 -54.11
C LEU A 10 -55.97 -22.20 -53.83
N VAL A 11 -55.42 -22.86 -54.85
CA VAL A 11 -55.47 -24.30 -55.06
C VAL A 11 -54.36 -25.05 -54.31
N PHE A 12 -54.73 -26.13 -53.62
CA PHE A 12 -53.80 -27.15 -53.14
C PHE A 12 -53.73 -28.32 -54.15
N THR A 13 -52.55 -28.58 -54.68
CA THR A 13 -52.12 -29.84 -55.33
C THR A 13 -50.85 -30.29 -54.62
N GLY A 14 -50.62 -31.56 -54.30
CA GLY A 14 -51.39 -32.79 -54.48
C GLY A 14 -50.43 -33.95 -54.19
N LEU A 15 -50.85 -34.96 -53.41
CA LEU A 15 -49.95 -36.04 -53.01
C LEU A 15 -49.57 -36.94 -54.20
N SER A 16 -48.28 -37.26 -54.32
CA SER A 16 -47.83 -38.53 -54.90
C SER A 16 -46.46 -38.91 -54.33
N CYS A 17 -46.42 -39.97 -53.51
CA CYS A 17 -45.17 -40.52 -53.01
C CYS A 17 -44.40 -41.20 -54.14
N TRP A 18 -43.27 -40.65 -54.56
CA TRP A 18 -42.19 -41.40 -55.18
C TRP A 18 -40.92 -41.25 -54.35
N SER A 19 -40.41 -42.37 -53.86
CA SER A 19 -39.09 -42.45 -53.25
C SER A 19 -38.05 -42.52 -54.37
N CYS A 20 -37.71 -41.37 -54.94
CA CYS A 20 -36.47 -41.23 -55.68
C CYS A 20 -35.35 -40.99 -54.66
N LYS A 21 -34.37 -41.89 -54.66
CA LYS A 21 -33.06 -41.57 -54.10
C LYS A 21 -32.44 -40.53 -55.02
N ASP A 22 -32.50 -39.27 -54.63
CA ASP A 22 -31.48 -38.33 -55.08
C ASP A 22 -30.20 -38.74 -54.37
N ASP A 23 -29.28 -39.34 -55.13
CA ASP A 23 -27.90 -39.54 -54.67
C ASP A 23 -27.27 -38.16 -54.50
N VAL A 24 -27.46 -37.60 -53.30
CA VAL A 24 -26.67 -36.46 -52.83
C VAL A 24 -25.22 -36.95 -52.80
N GLU A 25 -24.46 -36.59 -53.83
CA GLU A 25 -23.01 -36.62 -53.81
C GLU A 25 -22.57 -35.86 -52.55
N ARG A 26 -22.28 -36.62 -51.49
CA ARG A 26 -21.61 -36.06 -50.33
C ARG A 26 -20.28 -35.55 -50.86
N PRO A 27 -19.93 -34.26 -50.67
CA PRO A 27 -18.58 -33.83 -50.98
C PRO A 27 -17.65 -34.78 -50.21
N ALA A 28 -16.67 -35.35 -50.93
CA ALA A 28 -15.69 -36.22 -50.31
C ALA A 28 -15.15 -35.51 -49.06
N LEU A 29 -15.01 -36.24 -47.95
CA LEU A 29 -14.33 -35.74 -46.77
C LEU A 29 -12.90 -35.41 -47.20
N VAL A 30 -12.66 -34.15 -47.55
CA VAL A 30 -11.33 -33.67 -47.92
C VAL A 30 -10.55 -33.67 -46.62
N THR A 31 -9.77 -34.74 -46.42
CA THR A 31 -8.74 -34.85 -45.39
C THR A 31 -7.54 -33.99 -45.79
N SER A 32 -7.78 -32.75 -46.23
CA SER A 32 -6.73 -31.78 -46.50
C SER A 32 -6.09 -31.42 -45.18
N GLU A 33 -4.80 -31.67 -45.10
CA GLU A 33 -3.96 -31.20 -44.00
C GLU A 33 -4.05 -29.67 -43.90
N ILE A 34 -3.85 -29.15 -42.70
CA ILE A 34 -3.85 -27.71 -42.47
C ILE A 34 -2.51 -27.13 -42.93
N GLU A 35 -2.50 -26.31 -43.99
CA GLU A 35 -1.28 -25.59 -44.40
C GLU A 35 -0.92 -24.47 -43.41
N LEU A 36 0.36 -24.36 -43.03
CA LEU A 36 0.82 -23.29 -42.14
C LEU A 36 1.12 -22.02 -42.97
N ALA A 37 0.70 -20.84 -42.48
CA ALA A 37 0.86 -19.58 -43.22
C ALA A 37 2.05 -18.75 -42.71
N VAL A 38 2.03 -18.35 -41.43
CA VAL A 38 3.10 -17.60 -40.73
C VAL A 38 3.24 -18.07 -39.27
N PRO A 39 4.42 -17.96 -38.64
CA PRO A 39 5.71 -17.55 -39.21
C PRO A 39 6.21 -18.47 -40.35
N LYS A 40 7.17 -17.96 -41.13
CA LYS A 40 7.90 -18.77 -42.12
C LYS A 40 9.02 -19.56 -41.43
N ASN A 41 9.45 -20.65 -42.06
CA ASN A 41 10.48 -21.53 -41.50
C ASN A 41 11.79 -20.76 -41.23
N ASP A 42 12.45 -21.10 -40.13
CA ASP A 42 13.71 -20.52 -39.65
C ASP A 42 13.73 -18.97 -39.54
N VAL A 43 12.56 -18.32 -39.42
CA VAL A 43 12.52 -16.87 -39.14
C VAL A 43 13.15 -16.57 -37.77
N SER A 44 13.92 -15.50 -37.67
CA SER A 44 14.47 -15.02 -36.39
C SER A 44 13.59 -13.92 -35.81
N ILE A 45 13.19 -14.07 -34.54
CA ILE A 45 12.36 -13.12 -33.81
C ILE A 45 13.02 -12.78 -32.49
N ASP A 46 13.30 -11.50 -32.30
CA ASP A 46 13.77 -10.94 -31.05
C ASP A 46 12.58 -10.41 -30.24
N LEU A 47 12.29 -11.02 -29.09
CA LEU A 47 11.14 -10.66 -28.25
C LEU A 47 11.24 -9.24 -27.67
N ASP A 48 12.44 -8.65 -27.59
CA ASP A 48 12.66 -7.26 -27.20
C ASP A 48 12.13 -6.28 -28.28
N LYS A 49 12.21 -6.70 -29.55
CA LYS A 49 11.88 -5.86 -30.72
C LYS A 49 10.44 -6.01 -31.21
N VAL A 50 9.65 -6.92 -30.64
CA VAL A 50 8.25 -7.17 -31.05
C VAL A 50 7.29 -7.14 -29.86
N ARG A 51 6.05 -6.70 -30.09
CA ARG A 51 4.98 -6.75 -29.07
C ARG A 51 4.26 -8.10 -29.01
N GLN A 52 4.24 -8.82 -30.13
CA GLN A 52 3.50 -10.07 -30.30
C GLN A 52 4.01 -10.82 -31.53
N ILE A 53 3.85 -12.15 -31.54
CA ILE A 53 4.08 -13.02 -32.69
C ILE A 53 2.72 -13.47 -33.22
N THR A 54 2.56 -13.44 -34.55
CA THR A 54 1.35 -13.92 -35.23
C THR A 54 1.60 -15.32 -35.77
N PHE A 55 0.84 -16.30 -35.28
CA PHE A 55 0.75 -17.65 -35.82
C PHE A 55 -0.53 -17.76 -36.64
N ALA A 56 -0.42 -18.18 -37.90
CA ALA A 56 -1.56 -18.33 -38.79
C ALA A 56 -1.39 -19.57 -39.67
N TRP A 57 -2.53 -20.15 -40.03
CA TRP A 57 -2.68 -21.36 -40.83
C TRP A 57 -3.98 -21.28 -41.64
N GLN A 58 -4.16 -22.22 -42.56
CA GLN A 58 -5.38 -22.35 -43.36
C GLN A 58 -6.58 -22.68 -42.47
N GLU A 59 -7.67 -21.92 -42.60
CA GLU A 59 -8.91 -22.23 -41.91
C GLU A 59 -9.58 -23.48 -42.52
N ALA A 60 -10.04 -24.39 -41.67
CA ALA A 60 -10.61 -25.67 -42.07
C ALA A 60 -12.08 -25.71 -41.65
N PHE A 61 -12.99 -25.79 -42.62
CA PHE A 61 -14.44 -25.57 -42.47
C PHE A 61 -15.14 -26.40 -41.36
N LEU A 62 -14.56 -27.53 -40.97
CA LEU A 62 -15.11 -28.44 -39.95
C LEU A 62 -14.37 -28.40 -38.60
N VAL A 63 -13.44 -27.46 -38.40
CA VAL A 63 -12.63 -27.37 -37.17
C VAL A 63 -13.07 -26.19 -36.32
N ASP A 64 -13.63 -26.52 -35.15
CA ASP A 64 -14.20 -25.59 -34.17
C ASP A 64 -13.21 -25.15 -33.07
N LYS A 65 -12.06 -25.83 -32.96
CA LYS A 65 -10.96 -25.48 -32.05
C LYS A 65 -9.64 -26.02 -32.58
N TYR A 66 -8.60 -25.20 -32.50
CA TYR A 66 -7.22 -25.58 -32.79
C TYR A 66 -6.38 -25.61 -31.52
N ASN A 67 -5.33 -26.40 -31.54
CA ASN A 67 -4.21 -26.36 -30.61
C ASN A 67 -2.96 -25.98 -31.40
N LEU A 68 -2.28 -24.92 -30.97
CA LEU A 68 -0.94 -24.56 -31.45
C LEU A 68 0.07 -25.24 -30.52
N LEU A 69 0.90 -26.12 -31.08
CA LEU A 69 1.91 -26.86 -30.35
C LEU A 69 3.26 -26.19 -30.59
N LEU A 70 4.05 -25.96 -29.54
CA LEU A 70 5.42 -25.46 -29.61
C LEU A 70 6.38 -26.40 -28.86
N SER A 71 7.49 -26.82 -29.47
CA SER A 71 8.49 -27.70 -28.84
C SER A 71 9.92 -27.19 -29.09
N ASN A 72 10.89 -27.65 -28.30
CA ASN A 72 12.32 -27.49 -28.58
C ASN A 72 12.89 -28.64 -29.44
N SER A 73 12.07 -29.64 -29.77
CA SER A 73 12.43 -30.79 -30.61
C SER A 73 11.59 -30.83 -31.90
N GLU A 74 12.22 -31.25 -33.00
CA GLU A 74 11.60 -31.34 -34.34
C GLU A 74 10.53 -32.45 -34.41
N ASP A 75 10.67 -33.50 -33.61
CA ASP A 75 9.67 -34.58 -33.47
C ASP A 75 8.41 -34.16 -32.67
N MET A 76 8.34 -32.89 -32.24
CA MET A 76 7.30 -32.33 -31.39
C MET A 76 7.07 -33.10 -30.08
N SER A 77 8.11 -33.78 -29.55
CA SER A 77 8.09 -34.34 -28.21
C SER A 77 7.87 -33.26 -27.14
N SER A 78 7.14 -33.61 -26.08
CA SER A 78 6.81 -32.75 -24.92
C SER A 78 6.43 -31.29 -25.25
N PRO A 79 5.46 -31.03 -26.14
CA PRO A 79 5.18 -29.69 -26.62
C PRO A 79 4.38 -28.88 -25.58
N VAL A 80 4.67 -27.57 -25.51
CA VAL A 80 3.79 -26.59 -24.88
C VAL A 80 2.58 -26.38 -25.80
N VAL A 81 1.38 -26.64 -25.26
CA VAL A 81 0.11 -26.53 -26.00
C VAL A 81 -0.56 -25.20 -25.68
N VAL A 82 -0.87 -24.42 -26.71
CA VAL A 82 -1.62 -23.15 -26.64
C VAL A 82 -2.97 -23.34 -27.33
N GLU A 83 -4.06 -23.11 -26.61
CA GLU A 83 -5.41 -23.23 -27.19
C GLU A 83 -5.74 -22.06 -28.12
N ALA A 84 -5.98 -22.34 -29.40
CA ALA A 84 -6.29 -21.35 -30.40
C ALA A 84 -7.72 -21.53 -30.95
N ARG A 85 -8.59 -20.53 -30.71
CA ARG A 85 -9.99 -20.59 -31.19
C ARG A 85 -10.14 -20.31 -32.69
N ARG A 86 -9.19 -19.63 -33.32
CA ARG A 86 -9.22 -19.22 -34.73
C ARG A 86 -7.81 -18.90 -35.24
N THR A 87 -7.67 -18.90 -36.56
CA THR A 87 -6.52 -18.34 -37.29
C THR A 87 -6.84 -16.89 -37.73
N PRO A 88 -5.89 -15.94 -37.68
CA PRO A 88 -4.62 -16.02 -36.97
C PRO A 88 -4.80 -16.00 -35.44
N HIS A 89 -3.85 -16.60 -34.75
CA HIS A 89 -3.66 -16.49 -33.30
C HIS A 89 -2.46 -15.60 -32.99
N LEU A 90 -2.53 -14.82 -31.91
CA LEU A 90 -1.47 -13.90 -31.51
C LEU A 90 -1.01 -14.24 -30.10
N ILE A 91 0.30 -14.43 -29.95
CA ILE A 91 0.97 -14.65 -28.66
C ILE A 91 1.74 -13.37 -28.33
N SER A 92 1.57 -12.77 -27.14
CA SER A 92 2.34 -11.58 -26.78
C SER A 92 3.83 -11.92 -26.60
N SER A 93 4.72 -10.93 -26.68
CA SER A 93 6.15 -11.19 -26.42
C SER A 93 6.41 -11.66 -24.99
N SER A 94 5.55 -11.30 -24.02
CA SER A 94 5.59 -11.83 -22.65
C SER A 94 5.21 -13.31 -22.61
N ASP A 95 4.06 -13.68 -23.16
CA ASP A 95 3.60 -15.09 -23.18
C ASP A 95 4.60 -15.98 -23.93
N MET A 96 5.18 -15.46 -25.02
CA MET A 96 6.19 -16.19 -25.78
C MET A 96 7.51 -16.33 -25.00
N ASN A 97 7.88 -15.36 -24.17
CA ASN A 97 9.05 -15.47 -23.29
C ASN A 97 8.87 -16.59 -22.26
N ASP A 98 7.66 -16.74 -21.71
CA ASP A 98 7.30 -17.81 -20.77
C ASP A 98 7.24 -19.19 -21.46
N ILE A 99 6.77 -19.25 -22.71
CA ILE A 99 6.81 -20.47 -23.53
C ILE A 99 8.27 -20.86 -23.82
N ALA A 100 9.11 -19.92 -24.25
CA ALA A 100 10.52 -20.16 -24.51
C ALA A 100 11.28 -20.62 -23.25
N ALA A 101 10.94 -20.07 -22.07
CA ALA A 101 11.47 -20.52 -20.78
C ALA A 101 11.10 -21.98 -20.48
N LYS A 102 9.82 -22.36 -20.67
CA LYS A 102 9.34 -23.76 -20.50
C LYS A 102 10.01 -24.74 -21.48
N LEU A 103 10.41 -24.25 -22.66
CA LEU A 103 11.16 -24.99 -23.67
C LEU A 103 12.68 -25.03 -23.41
N GLY A 104 13.15 -24.48 -22.28
CA GLY A 104 14.55 -24.56 -21.84
C GLY A 104 15.48 -23.51 -22.45
N ILE A 105 14.95 -22.47 -23.10
CA ILE A 105 15.75 -21.38 -23.64
C ILE A 105 16.08 -20.40 -22.50
N ALA A 106 17.36 -20.12 -22.27
CA ALA A 106 17.80 -19.18 -21.25
C ALA A 106 17.48 -17.72 -21.60
N SER A 107 17.30 -16.87 -20.60
CA SER A 107 16.96 -15.45 -20.79
C SER A 107 18.10 -14.70 -21.47
N GLY A 108 17.77 -13.84 -22.45
CA GLY A 108 18.72 -13.15 -23.33
C GLY A 108 19.34 -14.02 -24.44
N TYR A 109 19.16 -15.35 -24.42
CA TYR A 109 19.71 -16.26 -25.41
C TYR A 109 18.72 -16.54 -26.54
N THR A 110 19.25 -16.99 -27.68
CA THR A 110 18.44 -17.39 -28.85
C THR A 110 18.36 -18.91 -28.91
N GLY A 111 17.14 -19.46 -28.94
CA GLY A 111 16.89 -20.89 -29.13
C GLY A 111 15.99 -21.17 -30.32
N LYS A 112 16.06 -22.39 -30.86
CA LYS A 112 15.14 -22.85 -31.91
C LYS A 112 13.88 -23.42 -31.27
N ILE A 113 12.71 -23.02 -31.77
CA ILE A 113 11.40 -23.56 -31.42
C ILE A 113 10.77 -24.13 -32.69
N TYR A 114 10.22 -25.34 -32.59
CA TYR A 114 9.40 -25.96 -33.61
C TYR A 114 7.93 -25.75 -33.28
N TRP A 115 7.08 -25.58 -34.29
CA TRP A 115 5.65 -25.39 -34.11
C TRP A 115 4.82 -26.09 -35.19
N THR A 116 3.62 -26.50 -34.80
CA THR A 116 2.59 -27.02 -35.70
C THR A 116 1.19 -26.80 -35.12
N VAL A 117 0.16 -27.12 -35.89
CA VAL A 117 -1.25 -26.93 -35.50
C VAL A 117 -2.00 -28.25 -35.60
N GLN A 118 -2.68 -28.62 -34.52
CA GLN A 118 -3.59 -29.77 -34.48
C GLN A 118 -5.03 -29.33 -34.23
N SER A 119 -5.98 -30.09 -34.72
CA SER A 119 -7.39 -29.94 -34.36
C SER A 119 -7.66 -30.40 -32.93
N GLY A 120 -8.65 -29.79 -32.26
CA GLY A 120 -9.07 -30.20 -30.92
C GLY A 120 -9.70 -31.60 -30.84
N LYS A 121 -10.02 -32.23 -31.98
CA LYS A 121 -10.52 -33.60 -32.10
C LYS A 121 -9.61 -34.40 -33.03
N SER A 122 -9.34 -35.65 -32.71
CA SER A 122 -8.51 -36.55 -33.52
C SER A 122 -9.14 -37.00 -34.84
N SER A 123 -10.44 -36.77 -35.03
CA SER A 123 -11.19 -37.03 -36.27
C SER A 123 -11.25 -35.84 -37.24
N GLN A 124 -10.60 -34.73 -36.90
CA GLN A 124 -10.50 -33.51 -37.70
C GLN A 124 -9.10 -33.40 -38.34
N PRO A 125 -8.93 -32.62 -39.43
CA PRO A 125 -7.62 -32.43 -40.04
C PRO A 125 -6.66 -31.69 -39.12
N SER A 126 -5.39 -32.09 -39.16
CA SER A 126 -4.25 -31.44 -38.48
C SER A 126 -3.18 -31.09 -39.53
N SER A 127 -2.18 -30.30 -39.16
CA SER A 127 -1.00 -30.07 -40.00
C SER A 127 -0.04 -31.26 -39.90
N ALA A 128 0.47 -31.75 -41.05
CA ALA A 128 1.67 -32.59 -41.08
C ALA A 128 2.96 -31.75 -41.23
N GLU A 129 2.85 -30.49 -41.65
CA GLU A 129 3.96 -29.55 -41.67
C GLU A 129 4.36 -29.17 -40.24
N ILE A 130 5.65 -29.20 -39.95
CA ILE A 130 6.28 -28.66 -38.74
C ILE A 130 7.23 -27.57 -39.19
N ARG A 131 7.18 -26.40 -38.56
CA ARG A 131 8.04 -25.26 -38.88
C ARG A 131 8.91 -24.86 -37.72
N SER A 132 10.11 -24.38 -38.00
CA SER A 132 11.01 -23.77 -37.04
C SER A 132 10.87 -22.24 -37.00
N LEU A 133 11.24 -21.65 -35.85
CA LEU A 133 11.65 -20.26 -35.72
C LEU A 133 12.79 -20.15 -34.69
N MET A 134 13.67 -19.16 -34.85
CA MET A 134 14.66 -18.79 -33.85
C MET A 134 14.07 -17.67 -32.98
N VAL A 135 14.08 -17.85 -31.65
CA VAL A 135 13.53 -16.87 -30.70
C VAL A 135 14.62 -16.44 -29.73
N THR A 136 14.95 -15.15 -29.77
CA THR A 136 15.77 -14.49 -28.74
C THR A 136 14.86 -14.11 -27.58
N ARG A 137 15.07 -14.72 -26.40
CA ARG A 137 14.29 -14.39 -25.20
C ARG A 137 14.57 -12.97 -24.73
N LEU A 138 13.63 -12.42 -23.97
CA LEU A 138 13.89 -11.21 -23.19
C LEU A 138 15.09 -11.45 -22.27
N MET A 139 15.83 -10.38 -21.98
CA MET A 139 16.89 -10.40 -20.98
C MET A 139 16.32 -10.85 -19.61
N ALA A 140 17.17 -11.39 -18.74
CA ALA A 140 16.77 -11.99 -17.48
C ALA A 140 15.89 -11.05 -16.64
N GLN A 141 14.74 -11.54 -16.17
CA GLN A 141 13.74 -10.69 -15.51
C GLN A 141 13.99 -10.56 -14.00
N PRO A 142 13.70 -9.39 -13.39
CA PRO A 142 13.43 -9.28 -11.96
C PRO A 142 12.34 -10.27 -11.52
N LEU A 143 12.36 -10.70 -10.24
CA LEU A 143 11.44 -11.70 -9.68
C LEU A 143 10.82 -11.23 -8.35
N THR A 144 11.65 -10.79 -7.39
CA THR A 144 11.19 -10.27 -6.09
C THR A 144 11.90 -8.96 -5.76
N PRO A 145 11.26 -7.96 -5.12
CA PRO A 145 9.81 -7.88 -4.87
C PRO A 145 9.04 -7.80 -6.19
N ALA A 146 7.86 -8.43 -6.24
CA ALA A 146 7.07 -8.48 -7.46
C ALA A 146 6.65 -7.08 -7.91
N LYS A 147 6.47 -6.88 -9.22
CA LYS A 147 6.01 -5.60 -9.77
C LYS A 147 4.67 -5.20 -9.13
N ASP A 148 4.58 -3.93 -8.74
CA ASP A 148 3.47 -3.28 -8.03
C ASP A 148 3.19 -3.79 -6.60
N THR A 149 4.13 -4.53 -5.99
CA THR A 149 4.12 -4.83 -4.55
C THR A 149 4.10 -3.55 -3.72
N THR A 150 3.43 -3.59 -2.56
CA THR A 150 3.53 -2.56 -1.52
C THR A 150 4.31 -3.13 -0.34
N LEU A 151 5.34 -2.40 0.09
CA LEU A 151 6.14 -2.66 1.28
C LEU A 151 5.80 -1.60 2.33
N GLU A 152 5.61 -2.02 3.57
CA GLU A 152 5.37 -1.15 4.72
C GLU A 152 6.36 -1.55 5.81
N LEU A 153 7.23 -0.60 6.19
CA LEU A 153 8.33 -0.88 7.13
C LEU A 153 7.83 -0.89 8.57
N ASP A 154 8.12 -1.96 9.29
CA ASP A 154 7.86 -2.08 10.72
C ASP A 154 9.09 -1.62 11.52
N TYR A 155 8.87 -0.63 12.38
CA TYR A 155 9.92 -0.04 13.20
C TYR A 155 10.34 -0.96 14.37
N GLU A 156 9.51 -1.94 14.75
CA GLU A 156 9.85 -2.94 15.78
C GLU A 156 10.71 -4.09 15.19
N ALA A 157 10.85 -4.15 13.86
CA ALA A 157 11.52 -5.23 13.14
C ALA A 157 12.49 -4.72 12.05
N MET A 158 13.32 -3.72 12.39
CA MET A 158 14.22 -3.02 11.45
C MET A 158 15.28 -3.90 10.75
N ASP A 159 15.60 -5.06 11.34
CA ASP A 159 16.49 -6.07 10.75
C ASP A 159 15.78 -6.97 9.71
N THR A 160 14.48 -6.79 9.47
CA THR A 160 13.72 -7.58 8.49
C THR A 160 14.25 -7.36 7.08
N GLU A 161 14.58 -8.45 6.39
CA GLU A 161 15.13 -8.43 5.04
C GLU A 161 14.04 -8.46 3.95
N VAL A 162 14.13 -7.52 3.00
CA VAL A 162 13.41 -7.58 1.72
C VAL A 162 14.33 -8.18 0.66
N LYS A 163 13.98 -9.37 0.17
CA LYS A 163 14.75 -10.06 -0.88
C LYS A 163 14.54 -9.43 -2.26
N PHE A 164 15.62 -8.92 -2.84
CA PHE A 164 15.71 -8.55 -4.25
C PHE A 164 16.29 -9.73 -5.04
N SER A 165 15.59 -10.24 -6.06
CA SER A 165 16.07 -11.40 -6.84
C SER A 165 15.60 -11.39 -8.30
N TRP A 166 16.36 -12.05 -9.17
CA TRP A 166 16.20 -12.04 -10.63
C TRP A 166 16.50 -13.40 -11.25
N GLU A 167 16.10 -13.60 -12.51
CA GLU A 167 16.53 -14.77 -13.29
C GLU A 167 18.06 -14.77 -13.48
N PRO A 168 18.74 -15.94 -13.48
CA PRO A 168 20.14 -16.03 -13.88
C PRO A 168 20.31 -15.68 -15.36
N MET A 169 21.36 -14.93 -15.67
CA MET A 169 21.90 -14.83 -17.02
C MET A 169 23.06 -15.83 -17.16
N PRO A 170 23.09 -16.67 -18.20
CA PRO A 170 24.25 -17.54 -18.44
C PRO A 170 25.53 -16.73 -18.62
N ASP A 171 26.66 -17.32 -18.25
CA ASP A 171 28.01 -16.73 -18.33
C ASP A 171 28.17 -15.39 -17.57
N THR A 172 27.29 -15.12 -16.59
CA THR A 172 27.29 -13.88 -15.79
C THR A 172 27.36 -14.18 -14.28
N GLU A 173 28.48 -13.81 -13.66
CA GLU A 173 28.76 -14.05 -12.24
C GLU A 173 28.55 -12.80 -11.36
N SER A 174 28.57 -11.59 -11.92
CA SER A 174 28.33 -10.33 -11.20
C SER A 174 27.24 -9.48 -11.87
N TYR A 175 26.44 -8.84 -11.02
CA TYR A 175 25.27 -8.03 -11.34
C TYR A 175 25.32 -6.74 -10.53
N GLN A 176 24.69 -5.66 -10.99
CA GLN A 176 24.47 -4.47 -10.15
C GLN A 176 22.99 -4.21 -9.94
N LEU A 177 22.54 -4.22 -8.68
CA LEU A 177 21.18 -3.86 -8.28
C LEU A 177 21.04 -2.33 -8.28
N LEU A 178 20.03 -1.83 -8.99
CA LEU A 178 19.62 -0.44 -9.02
C LEU A 178 18.26 -0.25 -8.35
N ILE A 179 18.15 0.74 -7.46
CA ILE A 179 16.86 1.25 -6.95
C ILE A 179 16.87 2.79 -7.06
N SER A 180 15.81 3.38 -7.60
CA SER A 180 15.65 4.83 -7.75
C SER A 180 14.19 5.28 -7.51
N ALA A 181 14.00 6.57 -7.21
CA ALA A 181 12.70 7.24 -7.30
C ALA A 181 12.26 7.49 -8.76
N ASN A 182 13.21 7.50 -9.71
CA ASN A 182 12.99 7.78 -11.12
C ASN A 182 12.74 6.50 -11.93
N ALA A 183 11.77 6.54 -12.85
CA ALA A 183 11.36 5.38 -13.64
C ALA A 183 12.40 4.92 -14.68
N ASP A 184 13.32 5.81 -15.06
CA ASP A 184 14.47 5.54 -15.94
C ASP A 184 15.74 5.12 -15.17
N LEU A 185 15.65 5.04 -13.84
CA LEU A 185 16.75 4.73 -12.90
C LEU A 185 17.88 5.79 -12.87
N SER A 186 17.61 7.01 -13.34
CA SER A 186 18.48 8.16 -13.05
C SER A 186 18.57 8.40 -11.53
N ASP A 187 19.71 8.93 -11.08
CA ASP A 187 20.01 9.23 -9.66
C ASP A 187 19.65 8.08 -8.69
N PRO A 188 20.32 6.92 -8.81
CA PRO A 188 19.99 5.75 -7.99
C PRO A 188 20.24 5.99 -6.49
N LEU A 189 19.27 5.56 -5.69
CA LEU A 189 19.34 5.51 -4.22
C LEU A 189 20.15 4.31 -3.74
N ILE A 190 20.14 3.23 -4.53
CA ILE A 190 21.00 2.05 -4.38
C ILE A 190 21.62 1.77 -5.76
N ASP A 191 22.95 1.72 -5.84
CA ASP A 191 23.72 1.08 -6.90
C ASP A 191 24.76 0.19 -6.21
N MET A 192 24.53 -1.14 -6.21
CA MET A 192 25.38 -2.09 -5.48
C MET A 192 25.69 -3.33 -6.31
N GLU A 193 26.92 -3.82 -6.22
CA GLU A 193 27.35 -5.07 -6.86
C GLU A 193 26.87 -6.30 -6.07
N VAL A 194 26.49 -7.36 -6.80
CA VAL A 194 25.94 -8.61 -6.27
C VAL A 194 26.44 -9.81 -7.09
N GLU A 195 27.21 -10.71 -6.47
CA GLU A 195 27.81 -11.92 -7.07
C GLU A 195 26.81 -13.08 -7.31
N LYS A 196 25.50 -12.83 -7.15
CA LYS A 196 24.44 -13.85 -7.16
C LYS A 196 23.16 -13.28 -7.75
N THR A 197 22.21 -14.15 -8.07
CA THR A 197 20.87 -13.76 -8.55
C THR A 197 19.93 -13.20 -7.49
N SER A 198 20.45 -12.88 -6.30
CA SER A 198 19.68 -12.20 -5.26
C SER A 198 20.56 -11.53 -4.21
N THR A 199 20.05 -10.44 -3.65
CA THR A 199 20.53 -9.80 -2.43
C THR A 199 19.34 -9.49 -1.51
N ALA A 200 19.60 -8.97 -0.32
CA ALA A 200 18.59 -8.48 0.61
C ALA A 200 18.93 -7.05 1.04
N LEU A 201 17.89 -6.24 1.30
CA LEU A 201 18.01 -4.96 1.98
C LEU A 201 17.17 -5.01 3.26
N THR A 202 17.73 -4.57 4.39
CA THR A 202 16.99 -4.50 5.65
C THR A 202 15.99 -3.35 5.66
N TYR A 203 14.98 -3.41 6.53
CA TYR A 203 14.07 -2.28 6.76
C TYR A 203 14.83 -1.00 7.19
N SER A 204 15.98 -1.10 7.87
CA SER A 204 16.87 0.06 8.10
C SER A 204 17.37 0.69 6.80
N GLN A 205 17.95 -0.11 5.89
CA GLN A 205 18.45 0.40 4.61
C GLN A 205 17.33 0.97 3.73
N LEU A 206 16.12 0.38 3.79
CA LEU A 206 14.95 0.93 3.11
C LEU A 206 14.44 2.24 3.74
N GLN A 207 14.54 2.38 5.07
CA GLN A 207 14.15 3.60 5.78
C GLN A 207 15.15 4.75 5.53
N GLU A 208 16.45 4.46 5.47
CA GLU A 208 17.50 5.43 5.15
C GLU A 208 17.25 6.12 3.79
N MET A 209 16.70 5.40 2.79
CA MET A 209 16.26 6.01 1.53
C MET A 209 15.10 7.00 1.73
N VAL A 210 14.14 6.70 2.60
CA VAL A 210 12.98 7.56 2.89
C VAL A 210 13.38 8.82 3.66
N ASP A 211 14.37 8.73 4.55
CA ASP A 211 14.91 9.87 5.30
C ASP A 211 15.92 10.72 4.52
N ASN A 212 16.41 10.24 3.37
CA ASN A 212 17.26 11.02 2.48
C ASN A 212 16.46 12.18 1.83
N LYS A 213 16.52 13.37 2.43
CA LYS A 213 15.87 14.60 1.91
C LYS A 213 16.20 14.88 0.42
N ALA A 214 17.39 14.51 -0.07
CA ALA A 214 17.77 14.73 -1.47
C ALA A 214 17.03 13.81 -2.45
N ALA A 215 16.50 12.67 -1.99
CA ALA A 215 15.71 11.75 -2.80
C ALA A 215 14.27 12.26 -3.07
N GLY A 216 13.85 13.35 -2.42
CA GLY A 216 12.50 13.92 -2.57
C GLY A 216 11.35 13.03 -2.07
N LEU A 217 11.67 11.89 -1.43
CA LEU A 217 10.70 10.97 -0.88
C LEU A 217 9.92 11.63 0.27
N LYS A 218 8.64 11.28 0.40
CA LYS A 218 7.74 11.86 1.39
C LYS A 218 7.58 10.93 2.57
N ARG A 219 7.93 11.41 3.76
CA ARG A 219 7.67 10.71 5.03
C ARG A 219 6.19 10.41 5.21
N TYR A 220 5.91 9.25 5.83
CA TYR A 220 4.56 8.80 6.19
C TYR A 220 3.57 8.62 5.03
N LYS A 221 4.05 8.60 3.78
CA LYS A 221 3.25 8.40 2.57
C LYS A 221 3.82 7.30 1.69
N ALA A 222 3.02 6.83 0.74
CA ALA A 222 3.44 5.87 -0.25
C ALA A 222 4.45 6.51 -1.23
N ASN A 223 5.71 6.10 -1.16
CA ASN A 223 6.72 6.45 -2.15
C ASN A 223 6.68 5.42 -3.27
N THR A 224 6.69 5.87 -4.52
CA THR A 224 6.82 4.97 -5.67
C THR A 224 8.28 4.86 -6.03
N LEU A 225 8.83 3.66 -5.91
CA LEU A 225 10.22 3.36 -6.26
C LEU A 225 10.27 2.40 -7.44
N TYR A 226 11.40 2.43 -8.14
CA TYR A 226 11.69 1.65 -9.33
C TYR A 226 12.99 0.91 -9.11
N TRP A 227 13.04 -0.36 -9.49
CA TRP A 227 14.24 -1.17 -9.37
C TRP A 227 14.49 -2.03 -10.60
N ASN A 228 15.75 -2.36 -10.84
CA ASN A 228 16.18 -3.23 -11.92
C ASN A 228 17.59 -3.74 -11.60
N VAL A 229 18.14 -4.54 -12.49
CA VAL A 229 19.50 -5.03 -12.41
C VAL A 229 20.21 -4.67 -13.71
N LYS A 230 21.51 -4.37 -13.68
CA LYS A 230 22.35 -4.23 -14.88
C LYS A 230 23.49 -5.24 -14.87
N VAL A 231 23.95 -5.59 -16.08
CA VAL A 231 25.16 -6.38 -16.33
C VAL A 231 26.01 -5.55 -17.30
N GLY A 232 27.14 -5.06 -16.82
CA GLY A 232 27.81 -3.92 -17.45
C GLY A 232 26.86 -2.72 -17.58
N ASP A 233 26.84 -2.08 -18.74
CA ASP A 233 25.95 -0.93 -19.02
C ASP A 233 24.52 -1.32 -19.42
N ARG A 234 24.19 -2.62 -19.48
CA ARG A 234 22.88 -3.10 -19.97
C ARG A 234 21.93 -3.47 -18.84
N LEU A 235 20.79 -2.79 -18.77
CA LEU A 235 19.67 -3.17 -17.92
C LEU A 235 19.09 -4.54 -18.32
N MET A 236 18.70 -5.32 -17.31
CA MET A 236 18.18 -6.67 -17.43
C MET A 236 16.69 -6.71 -17.78
N ALA A 237 15.86 -5.84 -17.20
CA ALA A 237 14.52 -5.56 -17.72
C ALA A 237 14.51 -4.30 -18.58
N ASN A 238 13.75 -4.33 -19.67
CA ASN A 238 13.51 -3.19 -20.58
C ASN A 238 12.80 -2.00 -19.89
N SER A 239 12.14 -2.26 -18.76
CA SER A 239 11.51 -1.25 -17.91
C SER A 239 11.77 -1.63 -16.45
N ALA A 240 12.13 -0.66 -15.62
CA ALA A 240 12.26 -0.88 -14.19
C ALA A 240 10.95 -1.40 -13.58
N TRP A 241 11.08 -2.30 -12.61
CA TRP A 241 9.97 -2.82 -11.83
C TRP A 241 9.60 -1.82 -10.75
N ARG A 242 8.33 -1.45 -10.70
CA ARG A 242 7.78 -0.50 -9.73
C ARG A 242 7.40 -1.23 -8.45
N PHE A 243 7.58 -0.60 -7.30
CA PHE A 243 6.97 -0.98 -6.03
C PHE A 243 6.59 0.27 -5.23
N LYS A 244 5.73 0.12 -4.23
CA LYS A 244 5.43 1.16 -3.25
C LYS A 244 6.17 0.89 -1.95
N LEU A 245 6.75 1.93 -1.35
CA LEU A 245 7.40 1.89 -0.05
C LEU A 245 6.74 2.91 0.89
N TYR A 246 6.15 2.41 1.97
CA TYR A 246 5.81 3.23 3.13
C TYR A 246 6.95 3.12 4.14
N GLY A 247 7.58 4.25 4.46
CA GLY A 247 8.51 4.34 5.58
C GLY A 247 7.82 4.06 6.91
N THR A 248 8.63 3.80 7.93
CA THR A 248 8.19 3.54 9.30
C THR A 248 7.28 4.64 9.85
N LYS A 249 6.29 4.25 10.64
CA LYS A 249 5.33 5.18 11.27
C LYS A 249 5.84 5.67 12.63
N ILE A 250 7.06 6.21 12.65
CA ILE A 250 7.67 6.83 13.82
C ILE A 250 8.25 8.21 13.54
N PHE A 251 8.33 9.04 14.58
CA PHE A 251 9.05 10.31 14.59
C PHE A 251 10.10 10.28 15.69
N THR A 252 11.37 10.48 15.34
CA THR A 252 12.46 10.64 16.32
C THR A 252 12.77 12.12 16.50
N ASP A 253 12.40 12.63 17.67
CA ASP A 253 12.57 14.00 18.12
C ASP A 253 13.94 14.15 18.82
N VAL A 254 14.83 14.97 18.27
CA VAL A 254 16.19 15.16 18.80
C VAL A 254 16.37 16.61 19.23
N ARG A 255 16.66 16.82 20.52
CA ARG A 255 16.75 18.12 21.18
C ARG A 255 18.01 18.20 22.03
N GLY A 256 19.11 18.65 21.42
CA GLY A 256 20.42 18.62 22.08
C GLY A 256 20.86 17.18 22.38
N ASP A 257 20.94 16.82 23.67
CA ASP A 257 21.27 15.49 24.17
C ASP A 257 20.04 14.57 24.41
N GLU A 258 18.82 15.09 24.28
CA GLU A 258 17.59 14.26 24.34
C GLU A 258 17.23 13.71 22.96
N SER A 259 16.90 12.41 22.90
CA SER A 259 16.36 11.75 21.70
C SER A 259 15.18 10.87 22.11
N ILE A 260 13.98 11.14 21.56
CA ILE A 260 12.75 10.40 21.86
C ILE A 260 12.06 10.01 20.57
N THR A 261 11.84 8.70 20.40
CA THR A 261 10.98 8.17 19.33
C THR A 261 9.53 8.12 19.78
N TYR A 262 8.62 8.58 18.92
CA TYR A 262 7.18 8.58 19.07
C TYR A 262 6.52 7.79 17.93
N LYS A 263 5.46 7.04 18.20
CA LYS A 263 4.60 6.48 17.14
C LYS A 263 3.82 7.60 16.44
N VAL A 264 3.52 7.45 15.14
CA VAL A 264 2.65 8.36 14.38
C VAL A 264 1.48 7.61 13.74
N ALA A 265 0.36 8.30 13.55
CA ALA A 265 -0.81 7.80 12.84
C ALA A 265 -1.06 8.64 11.59
N VAL A 266 -1.26 7.98 10.45
CA VAL A 266 -1.68 8.62 9.19
C VAL A 266 -3.19 8.51 9.10
N ILE A 267 -3.89 9.64 9.15
CA ILE A 267 -5.35 9.69 9.29
C ILE A 267 -5.96 10.34 8.06
N SER A 268 -6.86 9.62 7.40
CA SER A 268 -7.69 10.17 6.33
C SER A 268 -8.74 11.12 6.89
N ASN A 269 -8.81 12.32 6.34
CA ASN A 269 -9.73 13.39 6.68
C ASN A 269 -10.33 13.93 5.37
N GLY A 270 -11.27 13.17 4.81
CA GLY A 270 -11.82 13.42 3.47
C GLY A 270 -10.75 13.25 2.38
N ASP A 271 -10.59 14.28 1.54
CA ASP A 271 -9.65 14.27 0.40
C ASP A 271 -8.17 14.45 0.80
N SER A 272 -7.85 14.42 2.11
CA SER A 272 -6.52 14.70 2.64
C SER A 272 -6.09 13.70 3.71
N GLU A 273 -4.79 13.37 3.75
CA GLU A 273 -4.16 12.63 4.84
C GLU A 273 -3.45 13.61 5.78
N VAL A 274 -3.70 13.49 7.09
CA VAL A 274 -3.06 14.27 8.14
C VAL A 274 -2.30 13.31 9.07
N VAL A 275 -1.04 13.61 9.37
CA VAL A 275 -0.21 12.77 10.23
C VAL A 275 -0.12 13.38 11.63
N TRP A 276 -0.47 12.57 12.63
CA TRP A 276 -0.51 12.93 14.05
C TRP A 276 0.51 12.14 14.84
N LEU A 277 1.02 12.70 15.94
CA LEU A 277 1.61 11.86 16.99
C LEU A 277 0.51 10.95 17.56
N ALA A 278 0.77 9.65 17.51
CA ALA A 278 -0.04 8.60 18.11
C ALA A 278 0.18 8.47 19.63
N GLU A 279 1.05 9.31 20.19
CA GLU A 279 1.41 9.33 21.59
C GLU A 279 1.46 10.77 22.09
N ASN A 280 1.34 10.96 23.40
CA ASN A 280 1.56 12.27 24.02
C ASN A 280 3.07 12.58 24.06
N LEU A 281 3.40 13.86 23.96
CA LEU A 281 4.77 14.37 24.04
C LEU A 281 5.40 14.03 25.41
N ARG A 282 6.70 13.71 25.40
CA ARG A 282 7.47 13.24 26.58
C ARG A 282 8.75 14.04 26.83
N THR A 283 9.06 15.00 25.97
CA THR A 283 10.26 15.84 26.04
C THR A 283 10.37 16.63 27.34
N THR A 284 11.60 16.73 27.85
CA THR A 284 12.01 17.60 28.96
C THR A 284 12.72 18.88 28.47
N LYS A 285 12.67 19.15 27.16
CA LYS A 285 13.38 20.26 26.51
C LYS A 285 12.50 21.05 25.54
N LEU A 286 12.88 22.30 25.34
CA LEU A 286 12.39 23.12 24.24
C LEU A 286 12.92 22.60 22.89
N ASN A 287 12.28 23.03 21.80
CA ASN A 287 12.77 22.79 20.43
C ASN A 287 14.14 23.45 20.16
N THR A 288 14.60 24.37 21.01
CA THR A 288 15.96 24.93 21.03
C THR A 288 17.00 23.99 21.68
N GLY A 289 16.57 22.90 22.33
CA GLY A 289 17.43 22.00 23.13
C GLY A 289 17.63 22.44 24.59
N GLU A 290 17.13 23.62 24.96
CA GLU A 290 17.17 24.13 26.34
C GLU A 290 16.26 23.31 27.26
N SER A 291 16.74 22.99 28.47
CA SER A 291 15.99 22.16 29.42
C SER A 291 14.82 22.94 30.07
N LEU A 292 13.68 22.27 30.18
CA LEU A 292 12.54 22.72 30.98
C LEU A 292 12.82 22.51 32.48
N ILE A 293 12.21 23.35 33.31
CA ILE A 293 12.16 23.14 34.76
C ILE A 293 11.13 22.04 35.03
N CYS A 294 11.57 20.83 35.39
CA CYS A 294 10.66 19.71 35.69
C CYS A 294 10.92 19.17 37.10
N GLU A 295 10.50 19.96 38.09
CA GLU A 295 10.71 19.72 39.53
C GLU A 295 9.43 19.20 40.22
N GLY A 296 8.61 18.46 39.46
CA GLY A 296 7.34 17.86 39.90
C GLY A 296 6.15 18.80 40.03
N GLN A 297 4.97 18.21 40.26
CA GLN A 297 3.70 18.95 40.32
C GLN A 297 3.62 19.95 41.48
N GLU A 298 4.26 19.67 42.62
CA GLU A 298 4.14 20.52 43.82
C GLU A 298 4.95 21.83 43.75
N ASN A 299 5.90 21.92 42.83
CA ASN A 299 6.69 23.12 42.60
C ASN A 299 5.95 24.07 41.65
N ASP A 300 5.78 25.33 42.04
CA ASP A 300 5.00 26.33 41.30
C ASP A 300 5.67 26.86 40.02
N LYS A 301 6.99 26.72 39.93
CA LYS A 301 7.81 27.05 38.75
C LYS A 301 7.99 25.89 37.78
N SER A 302 7.59 24.68 38.18
CA SER A 302 7.69 23.49 37.33
C SER A 302 6.89 23.68 36.04
N GLN A 303 7.60 23.69 34.92
CA GLN A 303 7.08 23.82 33.56
C GLN A 303 6.58 22.47 33.01
N CYS A 304 7.19 21.35 33.44
CA CYS A 304 6.75 20.01 33.07
C CYS A 304 6.80 19.01 34.24
N PHE A 305 5.98 17.96 34.21
CA PHE A 305 6.12 16.82 35.12
C PHE A 305 5.45 15.56 34.55
N PRO A 306 6.04 14.36 34.76
CA PRO A 306 5.49 13.12 34.23
C PRO A 306 4.22 12.70 34.96
N ALA A 307 3.41 11.87 34.33
CA ALA A 307 2.19 11.33 34.93
C ALA A 307 2.43 10.48 36.20
N GLU A 308 3.67 10.04 36.45
CA GLU A 308 4.07 9.38 37.70
C GLU A 308 4.22 10.34 38.87
N GLU A 309 4.67 11.57 38.61
CA GLU A 309 4.78 12.64 39.59
C GLU A 309 3.47 13.41 39.78
N ALA A 310 2.45 13.13 38.95
CA ALA A 310 1.13 13.73 39.01
C ALA A 310 0.29 13.34 40.26
N LYS A 311 0.95 12.90 41.35
CA LYS A 311 0.28 12.60 42.62
C LYS A 311 1.12 12.84 43.88
N LYS A 312 0.90 14.02 44.48
CA LYS A 312 0.74 14.16 45.94
C LYS A 312 -0.48 15.01 46.37
N SER A 313 -1.15 15.69 45.43
CA SER A 313 -2.23 16.66 45.70
C SER A 313 -3.57 16.39 45.00
N ALA A 314 -3.66 15.47 44.04
CA ALA A 314 -4.94 14.98 43.53
C ALA A 314 -5.64 14.11 44.58
N THR A 315 -6.95 14.25 44.74
CA THR A 315 -7.75 13.46 45.71
C THR A 315 -7.82 11.97 45.37
N THR A 316 -7.41 11.56 44.17
CA THR A 316 -7.46 10.19 43.65
C THR A 316 -6.10 9.76 43.09
N LEU A 317 -5.81 8.45 43.06
CA LEU A 317 -4.61 7.91 42.40
C LEU A 317 -4.76 7.98 40.88
N VAL A 318 -3.73 8.48 40.16
CA VAL A 318 -3.64 8.31 38.70
C VAL A 318 -3.50 6.81 38.42
N PRO A 319 -4.46 6.16 37.72
CA PRO A 319 -4.40 4.74 37.45
C PRO A 319 -3.15 4.35 36.65
N ASP A 320 -2.55 3.21 36.96
CA ASP A 320 -1.33 2.70 36.32
C ASP A 320 -1.39 2.65 34.79
N ALA A 321 -2.56 2.32 34.24
CA ALA A 321 -2.79 2.35 32.79
C ALA A 321 -2.66 3.77 32.21
N ILE A 322 -3.22 4.78 32.88
CA ILE A 322 -3.13 6.19 32.46
C ILE A 322 -1.69 6.70 32.60
N ARG A 323 -0.98 6.35 33.68
CA ARG A 323 0.41 6.78 33.89
C ARG A 323 1.34 6.36 32.73
N LYS A 324 1.13 5.17 32.16
CA LYS A 324 1.92 4.62 31.04
C LYS A 324 1.74 5.39 29.71
N VAL A 325 0.59 6.01 29.48
CA VAL A 325 0.23 6.60 28.17
C VAL A 325 0.05 8.12 28.19
N ALA A 326 -0.14 8.72 29.37
CA ALA A 326 -0.32 10.16 29.50
C ALA A 326 0.94 10.97 29.13
N GLY A 327 2.13 10.38 29.27
CA GLY A 327 3.40 11.03 28.96
C GLY A 327 3.72 12.16 29.95
N MET A 328 3.98 13.34 29.42
CA MET A 328 4.38 14.53 30.18
C MET A 328 3.25 15.57 30.22
N TYR A 329 3.03 16.18 31.38
CA TYR A 329 2.19 17.35 31.55
C TYR A 329 3.02 18.62 31.42
N TYR A 330 2.50 19.62 30.72
CA TYR A 330 3.14 20.90 30.48
C TYR A 330 2.28 22.04 31.01
N ARG A 331 2.87 22.97 31.74
CA ARG A 331 2.24 24.25 32.12
C ARG A 331 2.63 25.31 31.11
N ILE A 332 1.95 25.31 29.95
CA ILE A 332 2.25 26.18 28.79
C ILE A 332 2.47 27.65 29.19
N GLY A 333 1.67 28.18 30.13
CA GLY A 333 1.78 29.55 30.63
C GLY A 333 3.05 29.90 31.43
N LEU A 334 3.92 28.91 31.69
CA LEU A 334 5.23 29.06 32.33
C LEU A 334 6.40 28.79 31.37
N ILE A 335 6.14 28.38 30.11
CA ILE A 335 7.15 28.00 29.13
C ILE A 335 7.60 29.23 28.32
N GLY A 336 8.91 29.46 28.26
CA GLY A 336 9.54 30.63 27.64
C GLY A 336 9.97 31.70 28.65
N ASP A 337 10.37 32.87 28.15
CA ASP A 337 10.67 34.02 29.00
C ASP A 337 9.37 34.68 29.52
N ASN A 338 9.19 34.64 30.84
CA ASN A 338 8.07 35.24 31.57
C ASN A 338 8.00 36.78 31.45
N SER A 339 8.94 37.43 30.77
CA SER A 339 8.96 38.90 30.54
C SER A 339 8.07 39.38 29.39
N SER A 340 7.68 38.51 28.45
CA SER A 340 7.02 38.93 27.19
C SER A 340 5.63 38.31 26.98
N SER A 341 4.82 38.93 26.13
CA SER A 341 3.43 38.55 25.84
C SER A 341 3.25 37.29 24.98
N VAL A 342 4.29 36.45 24.87
CA VAL A 342 4.37 35.32 23.91
C VAL A 342 4.68 34.00 24.64
N THR A 343 3.79 33.58 25.55
CA THR A 343 3.76 32.19 26.07
C THR A 343 3.15 31.27 25.02
N TRP A 344 3.96 30.44 24.34
CA TRP A 344 3.52 29.67 23.17
C TRP A 344 3.89 28.18 23.21
N PRO A 345 2.93 27.27 22.89
CA PRO A 345 3.21 25.85 22.69
C PRO A 345 4.21 25.54 21.57
N ASN A 346 4.45 26.47 20.64
CA ASN A 346 5.44 26.28 19.56
C ASN A 346 6.87 26.06 20.06
N LEU A 347 7.20 26.50 21.28
CA LEU A 347 8.49 26.18 21.91
C LEU A 347 8.68 24.67 22.20
N LEU A 348 7.61 23.88 22.12
CA LEU A 348 7.63 22.42 22.22
C LEU A 348 7.52 21.71 20.86
N ALA A 349 7.29 22.42 19.76
CA ALA A 349 7.15 21.84 18.43
C ALA A 349 8.48 21.96 17.64
N PRO A 350 9.10 20.85 17.22
CA PRO A 350 10.30 20.87 16.37
C PRO A 350 9.94 21.21 14.90
N GLU A 351 10.97 21.43 14.08
CA GLU A 351 10.84 21.66 12.63
C GLU A 351 9.95 20.59 11.96
N GLY A 352 9.12 21.01 11.01
CA GLY A 352 8.15 20.14 10.34
C GLY A 352 6.91 19.77 11.19
N TRP A 353 6.84 20.13 12.48
CA TRP A 353 5.69 19.84 13.36
C TRP A 353 5.04 21.10 13.93
N ARG A 354 3.77 20.99 14.36
CA ARG A 354 3.06 22.05 15.08
C ARG A 354 2.13 21.48 16.14
N VAL A 355 1.72 22.33 17.08
CA VAL A 355 0.60 22.01 17.98
C VAL A 355 -0.74 22.13 17.20
N PRO A 356 -1.70 21.20 17.42
CA PRO A 356 -3.02 21.25 16.79
C PRO A 356 -3.78 22.54 17.07
N GLU A 357 -4.69 22.90 16.17
CA GLU A 357 -5.73 23.89 16.38
C GLU A 357 -7.04 23.22 16.77
N LEU A 358 -8.04 23.99 17.23
CA LEU A 358 -9.37 23.44 17.50
C LEU A 358 -9.95 22.73 16.26
N GLN A 359 -9.75 23.31 15.06
CA GLN A 359 -10.28 22.74 13.82
C GLN A 359 -9.66 21.38 13.47
N ASP A 360 -8.40 21.12 13.83
CA ASP A 360 -7.79 19.81 13.64
C ASP A 360 -8.48 18.74 14.50
N PHE A 361 -8.80 19.06 15.75
CA PHE A 361 -9.55 18.17 16.62
C PHE A 361 -11.02 17.99 16.19
N VAL A 362 -11.66 19.04 15.64
CA VAL A 362 -13.00 18.93 15.03
C VAL A 362 -12.96 17.98 13.82
N ASN A 363 -11.94 18.12 12.96
CA ASN A 363 -11.72 17.25 11.80
C ASN A 363 -11.44 15.80 12.23
N LEU A 364 -10.55 15.60 13.22
CA LEU A 364 -10.23 14.29 13.78
C LEU A 364 -11.47 13.59 14.35
N ALA A 365 -12.29 14.32 15.12
CA ALA A 365 -13.55 13.80 15.63
C ALA A 365 -14.54 13.46 14.51
N LYS A 366 -14.64 14.29 13.47
CA LYS A 366 -15.50 14.02 12.30
C LYS A 366 -15.05 12.76 11.56
N ALA A 367 -13.80 12.68 11.13
CA ALA A 367 -13.26 11.52 10.43
C ALA A 367 -13.39 10.23 11.26
N SER A 368 -13.26 10.34 12.58
CA SER A 368 -13.49 9.24 13.51
C SER A 368 -14.96 8.79 13.53
N LEU A 369 -15.90 9.74 13.51
CA LEU A 369 -17.35 9.48 13.43
C LEU A 369 -17.82 8.96 12.06
N ASP A 370 -17.04 9.15 11.00
CA ASP A 370 -17.28 8.54 9.69
C ASP A 370 -16.94 7.02 9.70
N VAL A 371 -16.24 6.52 10.74
CA VAL A 371 -15.82 5.11 10.90
C VAL A 371 -16.47 4.40 12.09
N CYS A 372 -16.68 5.09 13.21
CA CYS A 372 -17.20 4.54 14.47
C CYS A 372 -18.19 5.49 15.14
N ASP A 373 -18.93 5.04 16.15
CA ASP A 373 -20.06 5.82 16.68
C ASP A 373 -19.65 6.79 17.82
N TYR A 374 -18.55 6.51 18.55
CA TYR A 374 -18.15 7.22 19.77
C TYR A 374 -16.62 7.32 19.91
N LEU A 375 -15.91 7.60 18.81
CA LEU A 375 -14.46 7.81 18.77
C LEU A 375 -13.60 6.59 19.18
N GLU A 376 -14.11 5.36 19.06
CA GLU A 376 -13.37 4.12 19.39
C GLU A 376 -11.99 4.04 18.73
N VAL A 377 -11.87 4.44 17.46
CA VAL A 377 -10.62 4.37 16.67
C VAL A 377 -9.47 5.19 17.23
N LEU A 378 -9.76 6.17 18.12
CA LEU A 378 -8.76 7.04 18.74
C LEU A 378 -8.22 6.49 20.07
N ARG A 379 -8.96 5.61 20.74
CA ARG A 379 -8.87 5.35 22.18
C ARG A 379 -7.86 4.27 22.54
N CYS A 380 -6.99 4.53 23.50
CA CYS A 380 -6.10 3.54 24.13
C CYS A 380 -6.94 2.45 24.84
N PRO A 381 -6.86 1.16 24.45
CA PRO A 381 -7.69 0.11 25.03
C PRO A 381 -7.43 -0.12 26.52
N GLU A 382 -6.20 0.10 26.98
CA GLU A 382 -5.75 -0.15 28.35
C GLU A 382 -6.38 0.82 29.37
N VAL A 383 -6.78 2.02 28.94
CA VAL A 383 -7.43 3.05 29.81
C VAL A 383 -8.94 3.14 29.60
N TYR A 384 -9.46 2.47 28.57
CA TYR A 384 -10.89 2.34 28.26
C TYR A 384 -11.32 0.85 28.22
N PRO A 385 -11.16 0.10 29.32
CA PRO A 385 -11.52 -1.32 29.37
C PRO A 385 -13.04 -1.56 29.25
N SER A 386 -13.89 -0.59 29.64
CA SER A 386 -15.33 -0.70 29.42
C SER A 386 -15.68 -0.45 27.96
N LEU A 387 -16.41 -1.42 27.39
CA LEU A 387 -17.08 -1.27 26.10
C LEU A 387 -18.50 -0.68 26.26
N GLN A 388 -18.79 0.02 27.37
CA GLN A 388 -20.11 0.55 27.68
C GLN A 388 -20.03 2.03 28.12
N ILE A 389 -20.79 2.90 27.46
CA ILE A 389 -20.92 4.32 27.78
C ILE A 389 -22.42 4.67 27.86
N GLY A 390 -22.91 4.88 29.07
CA GLY A 390 -24.35 4.96 29.33
C GLY A 390 -25.04 3.69 28.80
N ASP A 391 -26.08 3.84 27.98
CA ASP A 391 -26.79 2.73 27.34
C ASP A 391 -26.12 2.21 26.05
N LYS A 392 -24.96 2.77 25.65
CA LYS A 392 -24.30 2.48 24.36
C LYS A 392 -23.15 1.49 24.53
N LYS A 393 -23.10 0.50 23.64
CA LYS A 393 -22.02 -0.48 23.57
C LYS A 393 -21.05 -0.13 22.44
N LEU A 394 -19.77 -0.01 22.78
CA LEU A 394 -18.66 0.32 21.87
C LEU A 394 -18.23 -0.89 21.04
N LYS A 395 -17.72 -0.64 19.84
CA LYS A 395 -17.19 -1.68 18.93
C LYS A 395 -15.75 -2.01 19.29
N LYS A 396 -15.53 -3.16 19.97
CA LYS A 396 -14.18 -3.61 20.41
C LYS A 396 -13.16 -3.62 19.27
N ASP A 397 -13.56 -4.14 18.11
CA ASP A 397 -12.66 -4.34 16.97
C ASP A 397 -12.26 -3.02 16.27
N LEU A 398 -12.94 -1.91 16.59
CA LEU A 398 -12.56 -0.57 16.18
C LEU A 398 -11.77 0.19 17.26
N MET A 399 -11.63 -0.36 18.47
CA MET A 399 -10.89 0.31 19.54
C MET A 399 -9.43 0.45 19.13
N ASN A 400 -8.93 1.69 19.11
CA ASN A 400 -7.56 2.02 18.71
C ASN A 400 -7.18 1.60 17.27
N SER A 401 -8.12 1.42 16.34
CA SER A 401 -7.78 0.91 15.00
C SER A 401 -6.91 1.85 14.16
N TRP A 402 -6.69 3.10 14.60
CA TRP A 402 -5.72 4.04 14.02
C TRP A 402 -4.39 4.10 14.79
N GLY A 403 -4.21 3.28 15.82
CA GLY A 403 -3.03 3.24 16.68
C GLY A 403 -2.83 4.48 17.56
N MET A 404 -3.84 5.34 17.67
CA MET A 404 -3.73 6.70 18.22
C MET A 404 -3.57 6.79 19.75
N ASN A 405 -3.78 5.73 20.53
CA ASN A 405 -3.55 5.65 21.98
C ASN A 405 -4.02 6.87 22.80
N MET A 406 -5.14 7.52 22.44
CA MET A 406 -5.64 8.68 23.18
C MET A 406 -6.25 8.22 24.51
N ALA A 407 -6.01 8.97 25.59
CA ALA A 407 -6.33 8.59 26.96
C ALA A 407 -6.98 9.75 27.73
N PRO A 408 -7.66 9.49 28.87
CA PRO A 408 -8.06 10.55 29.78
C PRO A 408 -6.82 11.21 30.39
N CYS A 409 -6.73 12.54 30.32
CA CYS A 409 -5.54 13.29 30.75
C CYS A 409 -5.69 13.97 32.12
N GLY A 410 -6.84 13.82 32.78
CA GLY A 410 -7.21 14.66 33.91
C GLY A 410 -7.36 16.13 33.53
N THR A 411 -7.81 16.96 34.46
CA THR A 411 -8.00 18.41 34.24
C THR A 411 -8.10 19.16 35.56
N ASN A 412 -7.84 20.47 35.51
CA ASN A 412 -8.26 21.40 36.54
C ASN A 412 -8.77 22.69 35.89
N ARG A 413 -10.08 22.93 36.00
CA ARG A 413 -10.75 24.07 35.34
C ARG A 413 -10.59 25.38 36.11
N ASP A 414 -10.27 25.33 37.40
CA ASP A 414 -10.11 26.50 38.26
C ASP A 414 -8.78 27.24 38.05
N GLY A 415 -7.95 26.79 37.10
CA GLY A 415 -6.63 27.37 36.83
C GLY A 415 -5.55 27.01 37.86
N SER A 416 -5.81 25.97 38.66
CA SER A 416 -4.82 25.46 39.60
C SER A 416 -3.60 24.89 38.88
N LEU A 417 -2.42 25.08 39.47
CA LEU A 417 -1.16 24.45 39.06
C LEU A 417 -1.19 22.91 39.14
N TYR A 418 -2.17 22.37 39.85
CA TYR A 418 -2.30 20.97 40.23
C TYR A 418 -3.40 20.28 39.42
N ILE A 419 -3.12 19.11 38.85
CA ILE A 419 -4.20 18.19 38.46
C ILE A 419 -4.88 17.76 39.75
N LYS A 420 -6.18 18.03 39.87
CA LYS A 420 -7.00 17.63 41.03
C LYS A 420 -7.97 16.51 40.67
N GLU A 421 -8.50 16.55 39.45
CA GLU A 421 -9.42 15.57 38.91
C GLU A 421 -8.71 14.76 37.82
N PHE A 422 -8.46 13.49 38.09
CA PHE A 422 -8.34 12.49 37.03
C PHE A 422 -9.72 11.92 36.78
N GLY A 423 -10.10 11.77 35.50
CA GLY A 423 -11.27 10.98 35.16
C GLY A 423 -11.04 9.54 35.62
N ASP A 424 -12.12 8.88 36.05
CA ASP A 424 -12.11 7.45 36.25
C ASP A 424 -11.63 6.73 34.98
N LEU A 425 -11.14 5.50 35.14
CA LEU A 425 -11.09 4.57 34.01
C LEU A 425 -12.50 4.55 33.39
N ASP A 426 -12.59 4.65 32.06
CA ASP A 426 -13.83 4.86 31.29
C ASP A 426 -14.35 6.33 31.16
N GLY A 427 -13.57 7.35 31.56
CA GLY A 427 -13.95 8.77 31.46
C GLY A 427 -14.29 9.31 30.05
N LEU A 428 -15.18 10.29 29.97
CA LEU A 428 -15.73 10.80 28.69
C LEU A 428 -14.88 11.85 27.94
N HIS A 429 -13.85 12.39 28.60
CA HIS A 429 -13.08 13.53 28.10
C HIS A 429 -11.61 13.18 27.91
N MET A 430 -11.09 13.50 26.73
CA MET A 430 -9.66 13.60 26.46
C MET A 430 -9.36 15.09 26.27
N VAL A 431 -8.31 15.62 26.89
CA VAL A 431 -8.03 17.07 26.90
C VAL A 431 -6.58 17.30 26.48
N PHE A 432 -6.38 18.14 25.46
CA PHE A 432 -5.08 18.40 24.86
C PHE A 432 -4.84 19.89 24.68
N ALA A 433 -3.56 20.27 24.65
CA ALA A 433 -3.17 21.60 24.18
C ALA A 433 -3.68 21.82 22.74
N ILE A 434 -4.21 23.02 22.50
CA ILE A 434 -4.31 23.60 21.16
C ILE A 434 -3.39 24.80 21.07
N ASN A 435 -3.24 25.31 19.86
CA ASN A 435 -2.58 26.55 19.52
C ASN A 435 -3.36 27.79 20.04
N SER A 436 -3.48 27.91 21.37
CA SER A 436 -4.09 29.05 22.06
C SER A 436 -3.50 29.20 23.47
N VAL A 437 -3.37 30.45 23.92
CA VAL A 437 -2.75 30.81 25.22
C VAL A 437 -3.74 30.82 26.38
N SER A 438 -5.04 30.70 26.10
CA SER A 438 -6.14 30.79 27.06
C SER A 438 -7.21 29.70 26.88
N GLN A 439 -7.06 28.84 25.88
CA GLN A 439 -8.01 27.81 25.52
C GLN A 439 -7.30 26.51 25.16
N PHE A 440 -7.94 25.40 25.50
CA PHE A 440 -7.46 24.03 25.33
C PHE A 440 -8.56 23.24 24.61
N ALA A 441 -8.24 22.23 23.80
CA ALA A 441 -9.29 21.38 23.23
C ALA A 441 -9.65 20.28 24.22
N THR A 442 -10.95 20.07 24.42
CA THR A 442 -11.43 18.74 24.83
C THR A 442 -12.04 18.05 23.63
N LEU A 443 -11.58 16.82 23.38
CA LEU A 443 -12.33 15.81 22.67
C LEU A 443 -13.27 15.16 23.68
N GLU A 444 -14.56 15.28 23.44
CA GLU A 444 -15.61 14.88 24.36
C GLU A 444 -16.62 14.00 23.64
N ILE A 445 -17.08 12.98 24.35
CA ILE A 445 -18.28 12.23 23.97
C ILE A 445 -19.41 12.74 24.85
N ALA A 446 -20.31 13.52 24.25
CA ALA A 446 -21.46 14.05 24.95
C ALA A 446 -22.46 12.91 25.20
N ALA A 447 -22.44 12.35 26.42
CA ALA A 447 -23.28 11.21 26.80
C ALA A 447 -24.79 11.43 26.54
N ALA A 448 -25.26 12.67 26.63
CA ALA A 448 -26.66 13.04 26.38
C ALA A 448 -27.06 13.09 24.89
N THR A 449 -26.13 13.37 23.97
CA THR A 449 -26.43 13.49 22.52
C THR A 449 -25.89 12.33 21.71
N ALA A 450 -25.13 11.44 22.33
CA ALA A 450 -24.51 10.27 21.71
C ALA A 450 -23.63 10.62 20.50
N LYS A 451 -22.93 11.76 20.54
CA LYS A 451 -22.00 12.21 19.51
C LYS A 451 -20.66 12.61 20.12
N GLY A 452 -19.58 12.17 19.48
CA GLY A 452 -18.24 12.73 19.71
C GLY A 452 -18.12 14.15 19.15
N GLY A 453 -17.20 14.93 19.69
CA GLY A 453 -16.89 16.26 19.16
C GLY A 453 -15.69 16.89 19.85
N ALA A 454 -15.14 17.93 19.22
CA ALA A 454 -14.13 18.79 19.83
C ALA A 454 -14.73 20.15 20.20
N ARG A 455 -14.39 20.67 21.38
CA ARG A 455 -14.69 22.05 21.77
C ARG A 455 -13.51 22.68 22.50
N ALA A 456 -13.34 23.98 22.33
CA ALA A 456 -12.44 24.76 23.19
C ALA A 456 -13.03 24.88 24.60
N ILE A 457 -12.18 24.71 25.60
CA ILE A 457 -12.46 25.01 27.00
C ILE A 457 -11.39 25.96 27.52
N ALA A 458 -11.78 26.90 28.38
CA ALA A 458 -10.81 27.66 29.16
C ALA A 458 -10.31 26.77 30.31
N LEU A 459 -8.99 26.62 30.41
CA LEU A 459 -8.32 26.28 31.66
C LEU A 459 -7.52 27.53 32.07
N GLY A 460 -7.26 27.73 33.36
CA GLY A 460 -6.42 28.86 33.76
C GLY A 460 -5.00 28.75 33.25
N LYS A 461 -4.31 29.90 33.14
CA LYS A 461 -3.03 30.08 32.42
C LYS A 461 -1.98 28.99 32.66
N ASN A 462 -1.87 28.50 33.90
CA ASN A 462 -0.82 27.55 34.32
C ASN A 462 -1.37 26.13 34.58
N ALA A 463 -2.57 25.81 34.09
CA ALA A 463 -3.13 24.47 34.20
C ALA A 463 -2.23 23.46 33.45
N PRO A 464 -1.82 22.35 34.09
CA PRO A 464 -1.05 21.31 33.43
C PRO A 464 -1.88 20.59 32.36
N ILE A 465 -1.31 20.40 31.17
CA ILE A 465 -1.97 19.76 30.03
C ILE A 465 -0.99 18.87 29.23
N VAL A 466 -1.48 17.80 28.61
CA VAL A 466 -0.68 17.01 27.67
C VAL A 466 -0.65 17.65 26.28
N VAL A 467 0.44 17.41 25.55
CA VAL A 467 0.65 17.93 24.19
C VAL A 467 0.70 16.76 23.20
N ARG A 468 0.11 16.98 22.03
CA ARG A 468 0.34 16.18 20.81
C ARG A 468 0.69 17.13 19.68
N LEU A 469 1.35 16.61 18.65
CA LEU A 469 1.76 17.38 17.49
C LEU A 469 1.13 16.82 16.20
N ILE A 470 0.96 17.69 15.22
CA ILE A 470 0.61 17.38 13.84
C ILE A 470 1.81 17.69 12.96
N TYR A 471 2.11 16.78 12.06
CA TYR A 471 3.15 16.94 11.05
C TYR A 471 2.66 17.86 9.93
N THR A 472 3.53 18.74 9.46
CA THR A 472 3.23 19.81 8.50
C THR A 472 3.93 19.65 7.15
N GLY A 473 4.77 18.63 7.01
CA GLY A 473 5.62 18.36 5.85
C GLY A 473 7.11 18.61 6.13
N ASP A 474 7.99 18.03 5.31
CA ASP A 474 9.44 18.26 5.32
C ASP A 474 9.82 19.58 4.61
N ASP A 475 8.83 20.24 3.97
CA ASP A 475 9.00 21.36 3.05
C ASP A 475 8.64 22.74 3.69
N LYS A 476 8.72 22.89 5.02
CA LYS A 476 8.29 24.09 5.77
C LYS A 476 9.27 24.59 6.82
#